data_AF-A0A2J6J1T3-F1
#
_entry.id   AF-A0A2J6J1T3-F1
#
_cell.length_a   1.000
_cell.length_b   1.000
_cell.length_c   1.000
_cell.angle_alpha   90.00
_cell.angle_beta   90.00
_cell.angle_gamma   90.00
#
_symmetry.space_group_name_H-M   'P 1'
#
loop_
_entity.id
_entity.type
_entity.pdbx_description
1 polymer ?
#
loop_
_entity_poly.entity_id
_entity_poly.type
_entity_poly.pdbx_seq_one_letter_code
_entity_poly.pdbx_strand_id
1 'polypeptide(L)'
;MKNIILVGIVLILMSACVRPAAVAPTHPNGRQVDLAWGETVYLKNCARCHDTGANGAQILGDVDGWRSRIARGVPQLVSNAINGYSGALGYMPPRGGNPSLSHEDVAAATAYIIEQSK
;
A
#
# COMPACT_ATOMS: atom_id res chain seq x y z
N MET A 1 62.29 -11.79 26.89
CA MET A 1 61.36 -12.94 26.83
C MET A 1 59.95 -12.38 27.03
N LYS A 2 58.98 -12.91 26.29
CA LYS A 2 57.55 -12.52 26.15
C LYS A 2 56.95 -11.87 27.42
N ASN A 3 56.06 -10.87 27.31
CA ASN A 3 54.61 -11.13 27.24
C ASN A 3 53.81 -9.97 26.61
N ILE A 4 53.20 -10.31 25.47
CA ILE A 4 52.05 -9.68 24.82
C ILE A 4 50.81 -9.89 25.72
N ILE A 5 49.83 -8.96 25.70
CA ILE A 5 48.39 -9.23 25.52
C ILE A 5 47.57 -7.92 25.63
N LEU A 6 46.98 -7.59 24.47
CA LEU A 6 45.71 -6.92 24.20
C LEU A 6 45.39 -5.57 24.88
N VAL A 7 45.61 -4.52 24.09
CA VAL A 7 44.84 -3.27 24.11
C VAL A 7 43.35 -3.59 23.93
N GLY A 8 42.54 -3.09 24.86
CA GLY A 8 41.11 -3.36 24.98
C GLY A 8 40.31 -3.00 23.74
N ILE A 9 39.66 -4.01 23.18
CA ILE A 9 38.56 -3.87 22.23
C ILE A 9 37.32 -3.45 23.04
N VAL A 10 37.10 -2.14 23.14
CA VAL A 10 35.81 -1.58 23.53
C VAL A 10 34.95 -1.56 22.25
N LEU A 11 34.42 -2.73 21.90
CA LEU A 11 33.41 -2.88 20.85
C LEU A 11 32.06 -2.45 21.45
N ILE A 12 31.78 -1.15 21.39
CA ILE A 12 30.45 -0.61 21.68
C ILE A 12 29.54 -1.00 20.52
N LEU A 13 28.85 -2.13 20.68
CA LEU A 13 27.69 -2.53 19.88
C LEU A 13 26.52 -1.61 20.23
N MET A 14 26.49 -0.41 19.66
CA MET A 14 25.25 0.37 19.54
C MET A 14 24.48 -0.21 18.36
N SER A 15 23.68 -1.24 18.63
CA SER A 15 22.64 -1.69 17.72
C SER A 15 21.62 -0.55 17.53
N ALA A 16 21.87 0.29 16.53
CA ALA A 16 20.82 1.10 15.94
C ALA A 16 19.77 0.12 15.41
N CYS A 17 18.59 0.09 16.03
CA CYS A 17 17.41 -0.50 15.44
C CYS A 17 17.00 0.40 14.27
N VAL A 18 17.72 0.30 13.15
CA VAL A 18 17.29 0.87 11.87
C VAL A 18 16.10 0.02 11.44
N ARG A 19 14.90 0.40 11.87
CA ARG A 19 13.68 -0.08 11.20
C ARG A 19 13.76 0.42 9.76
N PRO A 20 13.67 -0.47 8.75
CA PRO A 20 13.43 0.00 7.40
C PRO A 20 12.16 0.83 7.44
N ALA A 21 12.22 2.09 7.03
CA ALA A 21 11.01 2.85 6.78
C ALA A 21 10.17 2.01 5.81
N ALA A 22 8.90 1.78 6.15
CA ALA A 22 7.95 1.18 5.23
C ALA A 22 8.06 1.96 3.91
N VAL A 23 8.40 1.28 2.82
CA VAL A 23 8.53 1.92 1.51
C VAL A 23 7.15 2.45 1.15
N ALA A 24 6.99 3.77 1.25
CA ALA A 24 5.76 4.43 0.87
C ALA A 24 5.45 4.07 -0.59
N PRO A 25 4.17 3.81 -0.93
CA PRO A 25 3.79 3.53 -2.30
C PRO A 25 4.21 4.70 -3.20
N THR A 26 5.09 4.42 -4.16
CA THR A 26 5.53 5.37 -5.18
C THR A 26 4.71 5.19 -6.44
N HIS A 27 4.35 6.28 -7.10
CA HIS A 27 3.82 6.22 -8.45
C HIS A 27 4.80 5.50 -9.40
N PRO A 28 4.31 4.90 -10.50
CA PRO A 28 5.16 4.33 -11.55
C PRO A 28 6.18 5.30 -12.14
N ASN A 29 5.98 6.62 -11.98
CA ASN A 29 6.90 7.67 -12.40
C ASN A 29 7.88 8.14 -11.30
N GLY A 30 7.95 7.46 -10.16
CA GLY A 30 8.84 7.78 -9.05
C GLY A 30 8.37 8.92 -8.14
N ARG A 31 7.19 9.52 -8.39
CA ARG A 31 6.59 10.52 -7.50
C ARG A 31 5.99 9.84 -6.26
N GLN A 32 6.19 10.43 -5.09
CA GLN A 32 5.52 10.00 -3.86
C GLN A 32 4.01 10.18 -3.99
N VAL A 33 3.24 9.16 -3.62
CA VAL A 33 1.78 9.24 -3.60
C VAL A 33 1.33 10.01 -2.36
N ASP A 34 0.45 10.99 -2.53
CA ASP A 34 -0.17 11.70 -1.40
C ASP A 34 -1.28 10.83 -0.78
N LEU A 35 -1.01 10.25 0.39
CA LEU A 35 -1.95 9.39 1.11
C LEU A 35 -3.13 10.18 1.70
N ALA A 36 -2.96 11.45 2.06
CA ALA A 36 -4.05 12.28 2.58
C ALA A 36 -5.04 12.63 1.46
N TRP A 37 -4.52 12.89 0.26
CA TRP A 37 -5.36 12.99 -0.93
C TRP A 37 -6.04 11.64 -1.26
N GLY A 38 -5.29 10.54 -1.16
CA GLY A 38 -5.82 9.18 -1.35
C GLY A 38 -7.00 8.86 -0.44
N GLU A 39 -6.92 9.22 0.84
CA GLU A 39 -8.01 9.14 1.81
C GLU A 39 -9.22 9.98 1.35
N THR A 40 -8.99 11.22 0.91
CA THR A 40 -10.07 12.09 0.43
C THR A 40 -10.80 11.47 -0.76
N VAL A 41 -10.07 10.90 -1.73
CA VAL A 41 -10.66 10.21 -2.89
C VAL A 41 -11.38 8.94 -2.45
N TYR A 42 -10.79 8.19 -1.50
CA TYR A 42 -11.40 6.98 -0.93
C TYR A 42 -12.76 7.29 -0.31
N LEU A 43 -12.83 8.26 0.59
CA LEU A 43 -14.05 8.63 1.31
C LEU A 43 -15.15 9.10 0.36
N LYS A 44 -14.80 9.90 -0.66
CA LYS A 44 -15.77 10.44 -1.63
C LYS A 44 -16.29 9.41 -2.63
N ASN A 45 -15.51 8.37 -2.93
CA ASN A 45 -15.82 7.47 -4.04
C ASN A 45 -15.79 5.99 -3.64
N CYS A 46 -14.70 5.51 -3.05
CA CYS A 46 -14.43 4.08 -2.88
C CYS A 46 -15.13 3.46 -1.67
N ALA A 47 -15.29 4.25 -0.59
CA ALA A 47 -15.81 3.83 0.71
C ALA A 47 -17.18 3.12 0.63
N ARG A 48 -18.05 3.58 -0.27
CA ARG A 48 -19.40 3.02 -0.48
C ARG A 48 -19.44 1.50 -0.68
N CYS A 49 -18.36 0.91 -1.22
CA CYS A 49 -18.21 -0.54 -1.37
C CYS A 49 -17.12 -1.11 -0.45
N HIS A 50 -16.01 -0.41 -0.30
CA HIS A 50 -14.85 -0.92 0.43
C HIS A 50 -14.96 -0.80 1.96
N ASP A 51 -15.92 -0.04 2.51
CA ASP A 51 -16.19 -0.06 3.96
C ASP A 51 -16.99 -1.30 4.38
N THR A 52 -17.89 -1.78 3.51
CA THR A 52 -18.91 -2.79 3.85
C THR A 52 -18.72 -4.12 3.14
N GLY A 53 -17.90 -4.15 2.09
CA GLY A 53 -17.74 -5.31 1.22
C GLY A 53 -18.87 -5.47 0.19
N ALA A 54 -19.65 -4.41 -0.06
CA ALA A 54 -20.74 -4.44 -1.02
C ALA A 54 -20.28 -4.94 -2.39
N ASN A 55 -21.10 -5.79 -3.02
CA ASN A 55 -20.81 -6.44 -4.31
C ASN A 55 -19.51 -7.25 -4.32
N GLY A 56 -19.08 -7.77 -3.16
CA GLY A 56 -17.86 -8.55 -3.01
C GLY A 56 -16.57 -7.73 -3.03
N ALA A 57 -16.67 -6.42 -2.79
CA ALA A 57 -15.51 -5.57 -2.62
C ALA A 57 -14.67 -6.04 -1.42
N GLN A 58 -13.35 -5.92 -1.53
CA GLN A 58 -12.46 -6.24 -0.43
C GLN A 58 -12.54 -5.13 0.62
N ILE A 59 -12.89 -5.48 1.87
CA ILE A 59 -13.08 -4.51 2.95
C ILE A 59 -11.74 -3.86 3.31
N LEU A 60 -11.73 -2.53 3.49
CA LEU A 60 -10.57 -1.78 3.96
C LEU A 60 -10.10 -2.32 5.32
N GLY A 61 -8.81 -2.55 5.50
CA GLY A 61 -8.25 -3.04 6.76
C GLY A 61 -8.41 -4.53 7.00
N ASP A 62 -9.09 -5.28 6.12
CA ASP A 62 -9.05 -6.75 6.15
C ASP A 62 -7.68 -7.25 5.66
N VAL A 63 -6.71 -7.28 6.58
CA VAL A 63 -5.31 -7.64 6.31
C VAL A 63 -5.21 -9.00 5.62
N ASP A 64 -5.98 -9.99 6.06
CA ASP A 64 -5.93 -11.34 5.48
C ASP A 64 -6.52 -11.35 4.06
N GLY A 65 -7.63 -10.64 3.84
CA GLY A 65 -8.22 -10.49 2.51
C GLY A 65 -7.37 -9.66 1.52
N TRP A 66 -6.52 -8.77 2.02
CA TRP A 66 -5.62 -7.95 1.20
C TRP A 66 -4.26 -8.59 0.94
N ARG A 67 -3.77 -9.49 1.80
CA ARG A 67 -2.43 -10.08 1.70
C ARG A 67 -2.11 -10.64 0.30
N SER A 68 -2.98 -11.49 -0.23
CA SER A 68 -2.77 -12.11 -1.56
C SER A 68 -2.89 -11.11 -2.71
N ARG A 69 -3.67 -10.04 -2.53
CA ARG A 69 -3.86 -8.97 -3.53
C ARG A 69 -2.63 -8.09 -3.61
N ILE A 70 -2.11 -7.67 -2.45
CA ILE A 70 -0.88 -6.87 -2.34
C ILE A 70 0.32 -7.64 -2.89
N ALA A 71 0.39 -8.95 -2.67
CA ALA A 71 1.44 -9.81 -3.22
C ALA A 71 1.49 -9.83 -4.76
N ARG A 72 0.40 -9.49 -5.46
CA ARG A 72 0.39 -9.33 -6.93
C ARG A 72 1.06 -8.04 -7.41
N GLY A 73 1.34 -7.12 -6.49
CA GLY A 73 2.03 -5.86 -6.74
C GLY A 73 1.09 -4.65 -6.90
N VAL A 74 1.55 -3.51 -6.38
CA VAL A 74 0.84 -2.22 -6.44
C VAL A 74 0.48 -1.79 -7.88
N PRO A 75 1.36 -1.90 -8.90
CA PRO A 75 1.02 -1.48 -10.25
C PRO A 75 -0.17 -2.25 -10.84
N GLN A 76 -0.29 -3.54 -10.54
CA GLN A 76 -1.42 -4.35 -10.99
C GLN A 76 -2.72 -3.95 -10.31
N LEU A 77 -2.69 -3.64 -9.01
CA LEU A 77 -3.87 -3.17 -8.27
C LEU A 77 -4.36 -1.83 -8.79
N VAL A 78 -3.45 -0.90 -9.06
CA VAL A 78 -3.80 0.40 -9.68
C VAL A 78 -4.38 0.21 -11.07
N SER A 79 -3.76 -0.64 -11.91
CA SER A 79 -4.28 -0.95 -13.25
C SER A 79 -5.70 -1.53 -13.20
N ASN A 80 -5.95 -2.48 -12.29
CA ASN A 80 -7.28 -3.04 -12.06
C ASN A 80 -8.28 -1.98 -11.61
N ALA A 81 -7.88 -1.07 -10.71
CA ALA A 81 -8.76 -0.02 -10.22
C ALA A 81 -9.11 1.00 -11.32
N ILE A 82 -8.16 1.31 -12.21
CA ILE A 82 -8.38 2.22 -13.36
C ILE A 82 -9.28 1.56 -14.41
N ASN A 83 -8.95 0.34 -14.81
CA ASN A 83 -9.59 -0.34 -15.94
C ASN A 83 -10.83 -1.15 -15.56
N GLY A 84 -11.08 -1.32 -14.26
CA GLY A 84 -12.07 -2.24 -13.74
C GLY A 84 -11.50 -3.65 -13.60
N TYR A 85 -12.14 -4.45 -12.74
CA TYR A 85 -11.73 -5.81 -12.46
C TYR A 85 -12.93 -6.69 -12.16
N SER A 86 -13.06 -7.78 -12.89
CA SER A 86 -13.97 -8.88 -12.57
C SER A 86 -13.15 -10.01 -11.95
N GLY A 87 -13.52 -10.43 -10.75
CA GLY A 87 -12.89 -11.55 -10.07
C GLY A 87 -13.92 -12.50 -9.47
N ALA A 88 -13.44 -13.55 -8.82
CA ALA A 88 -14.31 -14.58 -8.23
C ALA A 88 -15.30 -14.02 -7.18
N LEU A 89 -14.94 -12.95 -6.48
CA LEU A 89 -15.77 -12.36 -5.44
C LEU A 89 -16.77 -11.32 -5.95
N GLY A 90 -16.52 -10.72 -7.12
CA GLY A 90 -17.36 -9.63 -7.61
C GLY A 90 -16.72 -8.78 -8.69
N TYR A 91 -17.35 -7.63 -8.92
CA TYR A 91 -16.99 -6.68 -9.97
C TYR A 91 -16.63 -5.32 -9.36
N MET A 92 -15.41 -4.86 -9.65
CA MET A 92 -14.97 -3.49 -9.42
C MET A 92 -15.11 -2.70 -10.73
N PRO A 93 -15.99 -1.68 -10.80
CA PRO A 93 -16.13 -0.88 -12.02
C PRO A 93 -14.87 -0.04 -12.31
N PRO A 94 -14.60 0.29 -13.59
CA PRO A 94 -13.51 1.18 -13.98
C PRO A 94 -13.54 2.49 -13.19
N ARG A 95 -12.38 2.90 -12.65
CA ARG A 95 -12.22 4.08 -11.79
C ARG A 95 -13.20 4.12 -10.60
N GLY A 96 -13.53 2.95 -10.07
CA GLY A 96 -14.54 2.83 -9.01
C GLY A 96 -15.90 3.40 -9.43
N GLY A 97 -16.25 3.33 -10.72
CA GLY A 97 -17.55 3.79 -11.24
C GLY A 97 -17.66 5.30 -11.45
N ASN A 98 -16.57 6.05 -11.26
CA ASN A 98 -16.55 7.49 -11.48
C ASN A 98 -15.58 7.85 -12.61
N PRO A 99 -16.08 8.12 -13.83
CA PRO A 99 -15.25 8.40 -14.99
C PRO A 99 -14.47 9.72 -14.86
N SER A 100 -14.84 10.60 -13.93
CA SER A 100 -14.18 11.89 -13.72
C SER A 100 -12.90 11.79 -12.89
N LEU A 101 -12.61 10.66 -12.25
CA LEU A 101 -11.36 10.48 -11.51
C LEU A 101 -10.18 10.34 -12.48
N SER A 102 -9.10 11.06 -12.20
CA SER A 102 -7.85 10.88 -12.93
C SER A 102 -7.19 9.55 -12.56
N HIS A 103 -6.23 9.10 -13.37
CA HIS A 103 -5.40 7.94 -12.99
C HIS A 103 -4.62 8.19 -11.70
N GLU A 104 -4.25 9.45 -11.44
CA GLU A 104 -3.52 9.84 -10.25
C GLU A 104 -4.42 9.75 -9.00
N ASP A 105 -5.69 10.16 -9.09
CA ASP A 105 -6.65 10.02 -7.99
C ASP A 105 -6.89 8.55 -7.64
N VAL A 106 -7.06 7.70 -8.67
CA VAL A 106 -7.26 6.27 -8.47
C VAL A 106 -6.01 5.62 -7.87
N ALA A 107 -4.82 6.01 -8.31
CA ALA A 107 -3.55 5.55 -7.74
C ALA A 107 -3.41 5.96 -6.27
N ALA A 108 -3.75 7.22 -5.94
CA ALA A 108 -3.73 7.73 -4.57
C ALA A 108 -4.69 6.98 -3.65
N ALA A 109 -5.94 6.77 -4.08
CA ALA A 109 -6.91 6.00 -3.31
C ALA A 109 -6.48 4.52 -3.14
N THR A 110 -5.91 3.91 -4.18
CA THR A 110 -5.41 2.53 -4.11
C THR A 110 -4.25 2.42 -3.12
N ALA A 111 -3.33 3.39 -3.13
CA ALA A 111 -2.23 3.47 -2.18
C ALA A 111 -2.72 3.62 -0.74
N TYR A 112 -3.70 4.49 -0.49
CA TYR A 112 -4.36 4.64 0.81
C TYR A 112 -4.95 3.31 1.28
N ILE A 113 -5.74 2.63 0.44
CA ILE A 113 -6.36 1.33 0.78
C ILE A 113 -5.31 0.29 1.17
N ILE A 114 -4.24 0.20 0.37
CA ILE A 114 -3.13 -0.72 0.63
C ILE A 114 -2.46 -0.40 1.96
N GLU A 115 -2.19 0.87 2.25
CA GLU A 115 -1.55 1.27 3.50
C GLU A 115 -2.40 0.94 4.72
N GLN A 116 -3.72 1.12 4.63
CA GLN A 116 -4.64 0.76 5.71
C GLN A 116 -4.85 -0.75 5.87
N SER A 117 -4.33 -1.58 4.96
CA SER A 117 -4.63 -3.02 4.87
C SER A 117 -3.39 -3.92 4.85
N LYS A 118 -2.25 -3.42 5.32
CA LYS A 118 -1.00 -4.19 5.49
C LYS A 118 -0.91 -4.84 6.86
#